data_AF-A0A7K7F1B7-F1
#
_entry.id   AF-A0A7K7F1B7-F1
#
_cell.length_a   1.000
_cell.length_b   1.000
_cell.length_c   1.000
_cell.angle_alpha   90.00
_cell.angle_beta   90.00
_cell.angle_gamma   90.00
#
_symmetry.space_group_name_H-M   'P 1'
#
loop_
_entity.id
_entity.type
_entity.pdbx_description
1 polymer ?
#
loop_
_entity_poly.entity_id
_entity_poly.type
_entity_poly.pdbx_seq_one_letter_code
_entity_poly.pdbx_strand_id
1 'polypeptide(L)'
;GTIVRRHRIPLPPPHEDQFYTIDHFNINIEVILYARRYKIIDCDQFTKNFLRKMGVRLNPPVDRPDDPYTKERQKILDSRKPLRPYERIDTLKQFLEHDGQVLRFFCVWDDPESMFHDPRELVLHYYLSDDTIDIKEIIPVNSGRDAVPLFLRRDKLPK
;
A
#
# COMPACT_ATOMS: atom_id res chain seq x y z
N GLY A 1 -1.37 21.52 24.56
CA GLY A 1 -1.24 22.36 25.77
C GLY A 1 -1.90 23.70 25.54
N THR A 2 -2.25 24.44 26.60
CA THR A 2 -2.93 25.75 26.54
C THR A 2 -1.92 26.89 26.40
N ILE A 3 -2.01 27.68 25.32
CA ILE A 3 -1.07 28.80 25.05
C ILE A 3 -1.47 30.07 25.80
N VAL A 4 -2.77 30.37 25.89
CA VAL A 4 -3.33 31.55 26.58
C VAL A 4 -4.54 31.12 27.41
N ARG A 5 -4.64 31.61 28.66
CA ARG A 5 -5.79 31.33 29.53
C ARG A 5 -7.03 32.09 29.06
N ARG A 6 -8.23 31.59 29.35
CA ARG A 6 -9.50 32.25 29.02
C ARG A 6 -9.69 33.51 29.87
N HIS A 7 -9.56 34.68 29.25
CA HIS A 7 -9.87 35.99 29.82
C HIS A 7 -9.94 37.05 28.70
N ARG A 8 -10.31 38.29 29.05
CA ARG A 8 -10.31 39.40 28.08
C ARG A 8 -8.86 39.83 27.81
N ILE A 9 -8.48 39.87 26.55
CA ILE A 9 -7.12 40.24 26.11
C ILE A 9 -7.12 41.73 25.73
N PRO A 10 -6.25 42.56 26.34
CA PRO A 10 -6.14 43.97 25.99
C PRO A 10 -5.54 44.14 24.58
N LEU A 11 -5.87 45.24 23.92
CA LEU A 11 -5.25 45.63 22.66
C LEU A 11 -3.76 45.98 22.86
N PRO A 12 -2.94 45.90 21.80
CA PRO A 12 -1.55 46.32 21.88
C PRO A 12 -1.42 47.84 22.12
N PRO A 13 -0.25 48.31 22.60
CA PRO A 13 0.01 49.74 22.77
C PRO A 13 -0.30 50.52 21.49
N PRO A 14 -0.92 51.72 21.56
CA PRO A 14 -1.19 52.52 22.76
C PRO A 14 -2.57 52.29 23.42
N HIS A 15 -3.37 51.31 22.98
CA HIS A 15 -4.77 51.16 23.38
C HIS A 15 -4.98 50.09 24.46
N GLU A 16 -4.07 50.01 25.44
CA GLU A 16 -4.06 48.94 26.46
C GLU A 16 -5.33 48.89 27.33
N ASP A 17 -6.06 50.01 27.41
CA ASP A 17 -7.33 50.12 28.14
C ASP A 17 -8.53 49.47 27.43
N GLN A 18 -8.35 49.11 26.15
CA GLN A 18 -9.39 48.49 25.32
C GLN A 18 -9.11 47.02 25.11
N PHE A 19 -10.16 46.26 24.77
CA PHE A 19 -10.08 44.82 24.56
C PHE A 19 -10.47 44.46 23.13
N TYR A 20 -9.95 43.34 22.63
CA TYR A 20 -10.35 42.82 21.32
C TYR A 20 -11.86 42.58 21.23
N THR A 21 -12.47 43.13 20.19
CA THR A 21 -13.86 42.88 19.77
C THR A 21 -13.89 42.08 18.46
N ILE A 22 -15.09 41.66 18.05
CA ILE A 22 -15.32 40.89 16.81
C ILE A 22 -14.77 41.61 15.57
N ASP A 23 -14.83 42.95 15.57
CA ASP A 23 -14.42 43.79 14.43
C ASP A 23 -12.91 43.74 14.15
N HIS A 24 -12.12 43.29 15.12
CA HIS A 24 -10.67 43.15 14.99
C HIS A 24 -10.26 41.84 14.29
N PHE A 25 -11.22 40.97 13.97
CA PHE A 25 -10.96 39.65 13.41
C PHE A 25 -11.49 39.53 11.98
N ASN A 26 -10.60 39.17 11.05
CA ASN A 26 -10.94 38.72 9.71
C ASN A 26 -9.85 37.76 9.21
N ILE A 27 -10.11 37.07 8.10
CA ILE A 27 -9.12 36.22 7.43
C ILE A 27 -8.00 37.11 6.85
N ASN A 28 -6.77 36.62 6.89
CA ASN A 28 -5.55 37.32 6.47
C ASN A 28 -5.21 38.58 7.30
N ILE A 29 -5.83 38.76 8.46
CA ILE A 29 -5.45 39.82 9.42
C ILE A 29 -4.48 39.25 10.47
N GLU A 30 -3.55 40.09 10.90
CA GLU A 30 -2.65 39.80 12.00
C GLU A 30 -3.15 40.40 13.31
N VAL A 31 -3.14 39.59 14.37
CA VAL A 31 -3.58 39.96 15.71
C VAL A 31 -2.41 39.80 16.68
N ILE A 32 -2.21 40.77 17.56
CA ILE A 32 -1.13 40.75 18.55
C ILE A 32 -1.70 40.39 19.92
N LEU A 33 -1.39 39.20 20.40
CA LEU A 33 -1.81 38.73 21.73
C LEU A 33 -0.55 38.60 22.59
N TYR A 34 -0.42 39.42 23.63
CA TYR A 34 0.75 39.44 24.53
C TYR A 34 2.10 39.44 23.79
N ALA A 35 2.30 40.46 22.94
CA ALA A 35 3.49 40.65 22.11
C ALA A 35 3.79 39.56 21.07
N ARG A 36 2.90 38.57 20.88
CA ARG A 36 3.01 37.57 19.81
C ARG A 36 2.04 37.89 18.68
N ARG A 37 2.57 37.91 17.46
CA ARG A 37 1.78 38.10 16.22
C ARG A 37 1.21 36.77 15.76
N TYR A 38 -0.10 36.72 15.57
CA TYR A 38 -0.83 35.60 15.03
C TYR A 38 -1.49 36.04 13.73
N LYS A 39 -1.22 35.31 12.64
CA LYS A 39 -1.92 35.52 11.38
C LYS A 39 -3.11 34.57 11.28
N ILE A 40 -4.30 35.12 11.13
CA ILE A 40 -5.52 34.33 10.96
C ILE A 40 -5.60 33.89 9.51
N ILE A 41 -5.45 32.60 9.25
CA ILE A 41 -5.40 32.04 7.89
C ILE A 41 -6.77 31.59 7.38
N ASP A 42 -7.65 31.12 8.27
CA ASP A 42 -8.99 30.64 7.97
C ASP A 42 -9.84 30.60 9.25
N CYS A 43 -11.16 30.43 9.09
CA CYS A 43 -12.11 30.19 10.18
C CYS A 43 -13.11 29.09 9.82
N ASP A 44 -13.78 28.54 10.84
CA ASP A 44 -14.77 27.48 10.66
C ASP A 44 -16.08 28.00 10.01
N GLN A 45 -16.91 27.06 9.55
CA GLN A 45 -18.12 27.41 8.79
C GLN A 45 -19.12 28.24 9.60
N PHE A 46 -19.23 27.98 10.91
CA PHE A 46 -20.09 28.75 11.79
C PHE A 46 -19.64 30.22 11.84
N THR A 47 -18.36 30.47 12.10
CA THR A 47 -17.81 31.83 12.16
C THR A 47 -17.95 32.55 10.81
N LYS A 48 -17.75 31.83 9.68
CA LYS A 48 -17.96 32.40 8.35
C LYS A 48 -19.39 32.93 8.16
N ASN A 49 -20.37 32.14 8.57
CA ASN A 49 -21.78 32.51 8.46
C ASN A 49 -22.15 33.64 9.43
N PHE A 50 -21.64 33.59 10.67
CA PHE A 50 -21.88 34.60 11.70
C PHE A 50 -21.37 35.98 11.28
N LEU A 51 -20.11 36.07 10.84
CA LEU A 51 -19.52 37.33 10.38
C LEU A 51 -20.23 37.89 9.15
N ARG A 52 -20.62 37.03 8.20
CA ARG A 52 -21.42 37.44 7.04
C ARG A 52 -22.79 38.02 7.44
N LYS A 53 -23.45 37.41 8.44
CA LYS A 53 -24.73 37.93 8.98
C LYS A 53 -24.57 39.27 9.69
N MET A 54 -23.42 39.51 10.33
CA MET A 54 -23.07 40.82 10.90
C MET A 54 -22.70 41.87 9.84
N GLY A 55 -22.67 41.51 8.55
CA GLY A 55 -22.30 42.41 7.46
C GLY A 55 -20.81 42.49 7.17
N VAL A 56 -19.98 41.65 7.82
CA VAL A 56 -18.54 41.60 7.59
C VAL A 56 -18.24 40.80 6.32
N ARG A 57 -17.50 41.42 5.39
CA ARG A 57 -16.97 40.73 4.21
C ARG A 57 -15.68 40.00 4.58
N LEU A 58 -15.72 38.68 4.45
CA LEU A 58 -14.58 37.82 4.74
C LEU A 58 -13.60 37.78 3.58
N ASN A 59 -12.31 37.86 3.89
CA ASN A 59 -11.24 37.64 2.92
C ASN A 59 -11.15 36.15 2.54
N PRO A 60 -10.60 35.84 1.36
CA PRO A 60 -10.37 34.46 0.97
C PRO A 60 -9.39 33.76 1.93
N PRO A 61 -9.58 32.46 2.23
CA PRO A 61 -8.64 31.67 3.01
C PRO A 61 -7.22 31.74 2.45
N VAL A 62 -6.24 31.77 3.35
CA VAL A 62 -4.82 31.79 2.99
C VAL A 62 -4.21 30.43 3.30
N ASP A 63 -3.33 29.97 2.43
CA ASP A 63 -2.59 28.75 2.65
C ASP A 63 -1.71 28.84 3.90
N ARG A 64 -1.57 27.70 4.57
CA ARG A 64 -0.64 27.57 5.69
C ARG A 64 0.77 27.76 5.15
N PRO A 65 1.64 28.49 5.87
CA PRO A 65 3.04 28.54 5.50
C PRO A 65 3.64 27.14 5.52
N ASP A 66 4.50 26.87 4.56
CA ASP A 66 5.21 25.61 4.47
C ASP A 66 6.11 25.40 5.69
N ASP A 67 5.97 24.25 6.35
CA ASP A 67 6.87 23.82 7.41
C ASP A 67 8.04 23.00 6.83
N PRO A 68 9.30 23.46 6.96
CA PRO A 68 10.47 22.72 6.50
C PRO A 68 10.55 21.30 7.07
N TYR A 69 10.20 21.12 8.35
CA TYR A 69 10.27 19.83 9.02
C TYR A 69 9.30 18.82 8.42
N THR A 70 8.04 19.23 8.21
CA THR A 70 7.01 18.37 7.59
C THR A 70 7.43 17.94 6.18
N LYS A 71 8.00 18.85 5.38
CA LYS A 71 8.50 18.52 4.03
C LYS A 71 9.64 17.51 4.06
N GLU A 72 10.62 17.70 4.94
CA GLU A 72 11.76 16.78 5.08
C GLU A 72 11.30 15.39 5.55
N ARG A 73 10.41 15.35 6.52
CA ARG A 73 9.83 14.10 7.01
C ARG A 73 9.10 13.35 5.91
N GLN A 74 8.34 14.05 5.07
CA GLN A 74 7.64 13.43 3.95
C GLN A 74 8.62 12.84 2.93
N LYS A 75 9.68 13.59 2.57
CA LYS A 75 10.75 13.07 1.69
C LYS A 75 11.39 11.79 2.23
N ILE A 76 11.63 11.72 3.54
CA ILE A 76 12.18 10.52 4.17
C ILE A 76 11.20 9.34 4.03
N LEU A 77 9.90 9.56 4.26
CA LEU A 77 8.88 8.52 4.09
C LEU A 77 8.78 8.05 2.65
N ASP A 78 8.76 8.97 1.69
CA ASP A 78 8.65 8.64 0.26
C ASP A 78 9.91 7.92 -0.27
N SER A 79 11.08 8.25 0.27
CA SER A 79 12.35 7.59 -0.07
C SER A 79 12.51 6.19 0.55
N ARG A 80 11.67 5.82 1.52
CA ARG A 80 11.74 4.51 2.16
C ARG A 80 11.18 3.44 1.23
N LYS A 81 12.07 2.72 0.57
CA LYS A 81 11.74 1.43 -0.02
C LYS A 81 11.47 0.42 1.10
N PRO A 82 10.29 -0.22 1.17
CA PRO A 82 10.03 -1.24 2.16
C PRO A 82 10.99 -2.41 1.94
N LEU A 83 11.67 -2.87 3.00
CA LEU A 83 12.62 -3.98 2.94
C LEU A 83 11.98 -5.32 2.54
N ARG A 84 10.64 -5.40 2.60
CA ARG A 84 9.84 -6.53 2.15
C ARG A 84 8.67 -5.99 1.33
N PRO A 85 8.75 -5.99 -0.02
CA PRO A 85 7.56 -5.79 -0.82
C PRO A 85 6.62 -6.97 -0.52
N TYR A 86 5.51 -6.70 0.16
CA TYR A 86 4.42 -7.65 0.32
C TYR A 86 3.71 -7.76 -1.03
N GLU A 87 4.38 -8.33 -2.03
CA GLU A 87 3.69 -8.75 -3.24
C GLU A 87 2.77 -9.90 -2.81
N ARG A 88 1.48 -9.60 -2.71
CA ARG A 88 0.45 -10.62 -2.52
C ARG A 88 0.39 -11.43 -3.82
N ILE A 89 1.19 -12.49 -3.89
CA ILE A 89 1.00 -13.54 -4.90
C ILE A 89 -0.23 -14.31 -4.43
N ASP A 90 -1.33 -14.20 -5.18
CA ASP A 90 -2.59 -14.87 -4.84
C ASP A 90 -2.56 -16.35 -5.25
N THR A 91 -1.70 -17.12 -4.59
CA THR A 91 -1.57 -18.57 -4.82
C THR A 91 -2.83 -19.32 -4.38
N LEU A 92 -3.60 -18.77 -3.43
CA LEU A 92 -4.82 -19.39 -2.92
C LEU A 92 -5.92 -19.38 -3.97
N LYS A 93 -6.07 -18.29 -4.73
CA LYS A 93 -7.06 -18.22 -5.81
C LYS A 93 -6.87 -19.33 -6.84
N GLN A 94 -5.64 -19.50 -7.34
CA GLN A 94 -5.32 -20.53 -8.32
C GLN A 94 -5.63 -21.94 -7.80
N PHE A 95 -5.29 -22.21 -6.53
CA PHE A 95 -5.64 -23.47 -5.89
C PHE A 95 -7.16 -23.69 -5.85
N LEU A 96 -7.93 -22.71 -5.39
CA LEU A 96 -9.39 -22.85 -5.26
C LEU A 96 -10.12 -23.03 -6.60
N GLU A 97 -9.64 -22.41 -7.67
CA GLU A 97 -10.27 -22.49 -9.00
C GLU A 97 -9.98 -23.81 -9.71
N HIS A 98 -8.81 -24.41 -9.45
CA HIS A 98 -8.29 -25.53 -10.22
C HIS A 98 -7.99 -26.79 -9.39
N ASP A 99 -8.39 -26.83 -8.11
CA ASP A 99 -8.20 -28.02 -7.27
C ASP A 99 -8.88 -29.25 -7.91
N GLY A 100 -8.16 -30.36 -7.96
CA GLY A 100 -8.58 -31.59 -8.65
C GLY A 100 -8.48 -31.59 -10.18
N GLN A 101 -8.12 -30.47 -10.83
CA GLN A 101 -7.90 -30.42 -12.27
C GLN A 101 -6.44 -30.77 -12.61
N VAL A 102 -6.26 -31.92 -13.25
CA VAL A 102 -4.93 -32.44 -13.64
C VAL A 102 -4.92 -32.76 -15.12
N LEU A 103 -3.97 -32.17 -15.86
CA LEU A 103 -3.77 -32.50 -17.27
C LEU A 103 -2.84 -33.71 -17.35
N ARG A 104 -3.28 -34.76 -18.03
CA ARG A 104 -2.51 -36.00 -18.20
C ARG A 104 -2.08 -36.16 -19.64
N PHE A 105 -0.78 -36.33 -19.85
CA PHE A 105 -0.18 -36.56 -21.15
C PHE A 105 0.55 -37.90 -21.19
N PHE A 106 0.50 -38.57 -22.33
CA PHE A 106 1.28 -39.77 -22.60
C PHE A 106 2.51 -39.38 -23.39
N CYS A 107 3.68 -39.73 -22.89
CA CYS A 107 4.97 -39.35 -23.42
C CYS A 107 5.80 -40.60 -23.68
N VAL A 108 6.71 -40.51 -24.65
CA VAL A 108 7.74 -41.53 -24.87
C VAL A 108 9.07 -40.85 -24.69
N TRP A 109 9.90 -41.39 -23.82
CA TRP A 109 11.29 -40.98 -23.68
C TRP A 109 12.15 -41.91 -24.51
N ASP A 110 12.62 -41.37 -25.64
CA ASP A 110 13.63 -42.00 -26.49
C ASP A 110 14.99 -41.42 -26.11
N ASP A 111 15.89 -42.27 -25.63
CA ASP A 111 17.24 -41.88 -25.23
C ASP A 111 18.20 -42.10 -26.41
N PRO A 112 18.62 -41.04 -27.12
CA PRO A 112 19.45 -41.17 -28.32
C PRO A 112 20.88 -41.64 -28.02
N GLU A 113 21.33 -41.54 -26.77
CA GLU A 113 22.67 -41.97 -26.33
C GLU A 113 22.67 -43.42 -25.83
N SER A 114 21.48 -44.03 -25.66
CA SER A 114 21.38 -45.41 -25.23
C SER A 114 21.78 -46.37 -26.36
N MET A 115 22.79 -47.19 -26.10
CA MET A 115 23.20 -48.31 -26.98
C MET A 115 22.08 -49.35 -27.19
N PHE A 116 21.09 -49.37 -26.30
CA PHE A 116 19.92 -50.23 -26.36
C PHE A 116 18.70 -49.35 -26.61
N HIS A 117 18.15 -49.40 -27.83
CA HIS A 117 16.96 -48.65 -28.23
C HIS A 117 15.73 -49.19 -27.49
N ASP A 118 15.50 -48.65 -26.29
CA ASP A 118 14.48 -49.10 -25.35
C ASP A 118 13.60 -47.90 -24.94
N PRO A 119 12.65 -47.50 -25.81
CA PRO A 119 11.82 -46.33 -25.57
C PRO A 119 10.96 -46.53 -24.32
N ARG A 120 11.02 -45.56 -23.40
CA ARG A 120 10.28 -45.64 -22.13
C ARG A 120 8.95 -44.90 -22.24
N GLU A 121 7.87 -45.59 -21.96
CA GLU A 121 6.55 -44.97 -21.88
C GLU A 121 6.39 -44.25 -20.53
N LEU A 122 6.03 -42.97 -20.58
CA LEU A 122 5.87 -42.10 -19.43
C LEU A 122 4.47 -41.47 -19.44
N VAL A 123 3.96 -41.19 -18.24
CA VAL A 123 2.76 -40.38 -18.03
C VAL A 123 3.16 -39.12 -17.28
N LEU A 124 2.92 -37.97 -17.90
CA LEU A 124 3.14 -36.66 -17.29
C LEU A 124 1.82 -36.11 -16.76
N HIS A 125 1.82 -35.66 -15.50
CA HIS A 125 0.70 -34.89 -14.94
C HIS A 125 1.12 -33.44 -14.71
N TYR A 126 0.30 -32.51 -15.19
CA TYR A 126 0.41 -31.08 -14.91
C TYR A 126 -0.73 -30.65 -13.99
N TYR A 127 -0.39 -30.11 -12.83
CA TYR A 127 -1.35 -29.67 -11.82
C TYR A 127 -1.64 -28.18 -11.99
N LEU A 128 -2.87 -27.84 -12.40
CA LEU A 128 -3.28 -26.45 -12.64
C LEU A 128 -3.35 -25.61 -11.36
N SER A 129 -3.48 -26.26 -10.19
CA SER A 129 -3.61 -25.61 -8.89
C SER A 129 -2.32 -24.96 -8.39
N ASP A 130 -1.15 -25.43 -8.82
CA ASP A 130 0.15 -24.90 -8.35
C ASP A 130 1.26 -24.90 -9.42
N ASP A 131 0.96 -25.21 -10.68
CA ASP A 131 1.89 -25.27 -11.81
C ASP A 131 3.07 -26.23 -11.58
N THR A 132 2.82 -27.33 -10.86
CA THR A 132 3.81 -28.40 -10.64
C THR A 132 3.59 -29.56 -11.60
N ILE A 133 4.64 -30.35 -11.80
CA ILE A 133 4.66 -31.49 -12.71
C ILE A 133 5.12 -32.74 -11.97
N ASP A 134 4.42 -33.86 -12.14
CA ASP A 134 4.92 -35.20 -11.78
C ASP A 134 5.05 -36.07 -13.04
N ILE A 135 5.95 -37.05 -13.01
CA ILE A 135 6.15 -37.98 -14.13
C ILE A 135 6.21 -39.40 -13.57
N LYS A 136 5.45 -40.30 -14.20
CA LYS A 136 5.38 -41.73 -13.87
C LYS A 136 5.85 -42.55 -15.05
N GLU A 137 6.71 -43.52 -14.80
CA GLU A 137 7.08 -44.51 -15.82
C GLU A 137 6.05 -45.64 -15.85
N ILE A 138 5.59 -46.01 -17.05
CA ILE A 138 4.75 -47.19 -17.25
C ILE A 138 5.69 -48.39 -17.39
N ILE A 139 5.70 -49.26 -16.38
CA ILE A 139 6.57 -50.44 -16.34
C ILE A 139 5.76 -51.68 -16.75
N PRO A 140 6.06 -52.32 -17.90
CA PRO A 140 5.39 -53.54 -18.32
C PRO A 140 5.68 -54.73 -17.41
N VAL A 141 4.78 -55.72 -17.40
CA VAL A 141 4.98 -56.99 -16.69
C VAL A 141 6.21 -57.70 -17.25
N ASN A 142 7.05 -58.24 -16.37
CA ASN A 142 8.31 -58.92 -16.70
C ASN A 142 9.35 -58.05 -17.44
N SER A 143 9.30 -56.73 -17.30
CA SER A 143 10.28 -55.80 -17.90
C SER A 143 11.67 -55.84 -17.26
N GLY A 144 11.84 -56.50 -16.11
CA GLY A 144 13.12 -56.56 -15.39
C GLY A 144 13.55 -55.25 -14.74
N ARG A 145 12.73 -54.19 -14.82
CA ARG A 145 12.95 -52.90 -14.15
C ARG A 145 12.30 -52.88 -12.77
N ASP A 146 12.93 -52.18 -11.82
CA ASP A 146 12.38 -52.01 -10.48
C ASP A 146 11.14 -51.10 -10.53
N ALA A 147 10.09 -51.49 -9.81
CA ALA A 147 8.80 -50.82 -9.81
C ALA A 147 8.83 -49.58 -8.91
N VAL A 148 9.54 -48.55 -9.35
CA VAL A 148 9.57 -47.26 -8.65
C VAL A 148 8.26 -46.51 -8.94
N PRO A 149 7.56 -45.98 -7.92
CA PRO A 149 6.24 -45.38 -8.10
C PRO A 149 6.24 -44.05 -8.87
N LEU A 150 7.38 -43.36 -8.95
CA LEU A 150 7.54 -42.07 -9.62
C LEU A 150 8.88 -42.01 -10.35
N PHE A 151 8.87 -41.53 -11.59
CA PHE A 151 10.07 -41.19 -12.34
C PHE A 151 10.60 -39.80 -11.92
N LEU A 152 9.67 -38.84 -11.78
CA LEU A 152 9.94 -37.51 -11.24
C LEU A 152 8.90 -37.18 -10.16
N ARG A 153 9.39 -36.77 -8.98
CA ARG A 153 8.53 -36.28 -7.91
C ARG A 153 7.90 -34.94 -8.31
N ARG A 154 6.64 -34.73 -7.91
CA ARG A 154 5.90 -33.48 -8.08
C ARG A 154 6.72 -32.28 -7.61
N ASP A 155 7.12 -31.43 -8.55
CA ASP A 155 7.83 -30.17 -8.27
C ASP A 155 7.66 -29.16 -9.42
N LYS A 156 8.08 -27.91 -9.21
CA LYS A 156 8.16 -26.89 -10.26
C LYS A 156 9.43 -27.10 -11.06
N LEU A 157 9.28 -27.40 -12.35
CA LEU A 157 10.42 -27.58 -13.24
C LEU A 157 10.94 -26.24 -13.76
N PRO A 158 12.27 -26.00 -13.76
CA PRO A 158 12.86 -24.88 -14.47
C PRO A 158 12.69 -25.04 -15.98
N LYS A 159 12.69 -23.92 -16.71
CA LYS A 159 12.71 -23.92 -18.18
C LYS A 159 14.07 -24.30 -18.75
#